data_AF-A0A1B8AYY5-F1
#
_entry.id   AF-A0A1B8AYY5-F1
#
_cell.length_a   1.000
_cell.length_b   1.000
_cell.length_c   1.000
_cell.angle_alpha   90.00
_cell.angle_beta   90.00
_cell.angle_gamma   90.00
#
_symmetry.space_group_name_H-M   'P 1'
#
loop_
_entity.id
_entity.type
_entity.pdbx_description
1 polymer ?
#
loop_
_entity_poly.entity_id
_entity_poly.type
_entity_poly.pdbx_seq_one_letter_code
_entity_poly.pdbx_strand_id
1 'polypeptide(L)'
;MELITFLLRVTAFTLFAVIPTVHAAYYDIPYNMTAGETFNVTIKQNIDPNSENGRASDSYRVYLAQTPPGWGTGPVCWLQYLVPRDETQVNITIPPDVAPKGTRIRLSTCLTNSKNGRRVTGFDYSGRTDMTGLNGTWSQAELDGRNVGDQDEVSCSAFGCVRDCYKQYYKGDKDDEEYDRKSYACWKACARDLNPASAASLNATPVKSILGLGVVVGFLHLIVGAL
;
A
#
# COMPACT_ATOMS: atom_id res chain seq x y z
N MET A 1 -64.10 -5.23 34.30
CA MET A 1 -63.19 -4.10 34.02
C MET A 1 -61.85 -4.43 34.63
N GLU A 2 -60.73 -4.04 34.02
CA GLU A 2 -59.33 -4.34 34.45
C GLU A 2 -58.67 -5.60 33.82
N LEU A 3 -58.95 -5.95 32.56
CA LEU A 3 -58.17 -7.00 31.85
C LEU A 3 -57.67 -6.61 30.44
N ILE A 4 -57.68 -5.32 30.10
CA ILE A 4 -57.39 -4.86 28.72
C ILE A 4 -56.21 -3.87 28.65
N THR A 5 -55.71 -3.36 29.77
CA THR A 5 -54.78 -2.20 29.77
C THR A 5 -53.30 -2.57 29.87
N PHE A 6 -52.92 -3.85 29.87
CA PHE A 6 -51.51 -4.28 29.99
C PHE A 6 -50.91 -4.85 28.69
N LEU A 7 -51.62 -4.79 27.56
CA LEU A 7 -51.17 -5.33 26.26
C LEU A 7 -50.56 -4.28 25.32
N LEU A 8 -50.41 -3.02 25.74
CA LEU A 8 -50.09 -1.88 24.86
C LEU A 8 -48.74 -1.19 25.16
N ARG A 9 -47.79 -1.88 25.79
CA ARG A 9 -46.40 -1.37 25.96
C ARG A 9 -45.32 -2.40 25.62
N VAL A 10 -45.57 -3.23 24.61
CA VAL A 10 -44.49 -3.90 23.88
C VAL A 10 -44.32 -3.13 22.57
N THR A 11 -43.79 -1.91 22.67
CA THR A 11 -43.19 -1.24 21.52
C THR A 11 -42.02 -2.11 21.09
N ALA A 12 -42.25 -2.90 20.05
CA ALA A 12 -41.24 -3.66 19.34
C ALA A 12 -40.13 -2.69 18.88
N PHE A 13 -39.09 -2.55 19.70
CA PHE A 13 -37.77 -2.15 19.25
C PHE A 13 -37.26 -3.29 18.36
N THR A 14 -37.72 -3.31 17.12
CA THR A 14 -37.01 -3.99 16.04
C THR A 14 -35.74 -3.20 15.82
N LEU A 15 -34.73 -3.54 16.63
CA LEU A 15 -33.36 -3.16 16.38
C LEU A 15 -33.03 -3.78 15.01
N PHE A 16 -33.14 -2.99 13.94
CA PHE A 16 -32.44 -3.29 12.71
C PHE A 16 -30.97 -3.25 13.07
N ALA A 17 -30.44 -4.39 13.52
CA ALA A 17 -29.01 -4.63 13.50
C ALA A 17 -28.63 -4.52 12.02
N VAL A 18 -28.17 -3.34 11.63
CA VAL A 18 -27.48 -3.13 10.37
C VAL A 18 -26.28 -4.05 10.47
N ILE A 19 -26.41 -5.26 9.91
CA ILE A 19 -25.29 -6.19 9.82
C ILE A 19 -24.25 -5.42 9.01
N PRO A 20 -23.08 -5.09 9.57
CA PRO A 20 -22.07 -4.40 8.81
C PRO A 20 -21.80 -5.25 7.57
N THR A 21 -21.98 -4.64 6.40
CA THR A 21 -21.67 -5.30 5.14
C THR A 21 -20.17 -5.56 5.14
N VAL A 22 -19.82 -6.83 5.37
CA VAL A 22 -18.42 -7.26 5.37
C VAL A 22 -17.93 -7.10 3.93
N HIS A 23 -17.07 -6.11 3.72
CA HIS A 23 -16.31 -6.00 2.48
C HIS A 23 -15.25 -7.09 2.48
N ALA A 24 -15.11 -7.78 1.36
CA ALA A 24 -14.04 -8.74 1.15
C ALA A 24 -13.55 -8.64 -0.29
N ALA A 25 -12.24 -8.63 -0.47
CA ALA A 25 -11.63 -8.76 -1.79
C ALA A 25 -11.37 -10.25 -2.10
N TYR A 26 -11.71 -10.66 -3.32
CA TYR A 26 -11.25 -11.93 -3.88
C TYR A 26 -9.98 -11.68 -4.70
N TYR A 27 -9.01 -12.58 -4.56
CA TYR A 27 -7.72 -12.50 -5.22
C TYR A 27 -7.47 -13.80 -5.96
N ASP A 28 -7.10 -13.69 -7.23
CA ASP A 28 -6.45 -14.76 -7.99
C ASP A 28 -5.09 -14.24 -8.47
N ILE A 29 -4.06 -14.72 -7.78
CA ILE A 29 -2.67 -14.28 -7.92
C ILE A 29 -1.80 -15.54 -8.04
N PRO A 30 -0.81 -15.57 -8.94
CA PRO A 30 0.13 -16.67 -9.01
C PRO A 30 0.81 -16.94 -7.67
N TYR A 31 0.90 -18.21 -7.28
CA TYR A 31 1.60 -18.59 -6.06
C TYR A 31 3.10 -18.27 -6.14
N ASN A 32 3.73 -18.47 -7.31
CA ASN A 32 5.14 -18.15 -7.55
C ASN A 32 5.26 -16.89 -8.40
N MET A 33 6.04 -15.93 -7.93
CA MET A 33 6.31 -14.68 -8.62
C MET A 33 7.82 -14.38 -8.59
N THR A 34 8.28 -13.62 -9.58
CA THR A 34 9.66 -13.14 -9.69
C THR A 34 9.66 -11.62 -9.66
N ALA A 35 10.40 -11.02 -8.73
CA ALA A 35 10.50 -9.57 -8.64
C ALA A 35 11.11 -8.98 -9.93
N GLY A 36 10.62 -7.81 -10.33
CA GLY A 36 10.96 -7.16 -11.59
C GLY A 36 10.11 -7.60 -12.79
N GLU A 37 9.39 -8.71 -12.70
CA GLU A 37 8.41 -9.12 -13.73
C GLU A 37 7.05 -8.45 -13.50
N THR A 38 6.34 -8.20 -14.61
CA THR A 38 4.96 -7.71 -14.57
C THR A 38 3.99 -8.88 -14.60
N PHE A 39 3.05 -8.88 -13.67
CA PHE A 39 1.99 -9.88 -13.57
C PHE A 39 0.64 -9.22 -13.78
N ASN A 40 -0.21 -9.85 -14.58
CA ASN A 40 -1.63 -9.50 -14.63
C ASN A 40 -2.36 -10.34 -13.57
N VAL A 41 -2.86 -9.71 -12.52
CA VAL A 41 -3.55 -10.37 -11.41
C VAL A 41 -5.04 -10.05 -11.45
N THR A 42 -5.87 -10.98 -10.95
CA THR A 42 -7.30 -10.73 -10.82
C THR A 42 -7.64 -10.33 -9.39
N ILE A 43 -8.21 -9.14 -9.23
CA ILE A 43 -8.66 -8.61 -7.95
C ILE A 43 -10.13 -8.22 -8.10
N LYS A 44 -11.01 -8.87 -7.35
CA LYS A 44 -12.44 -8.56 -7.36
C LYS A 44 -12.86 -8.00 -6.01
N GLN A 45 -13.26 -6.73 -6.02
CA GLN A 45 -13.84 -6.07 -4.86
C GLN A 45 -15.30 -6.54 -4.69
N ASN A 46 -15.56 -7.44 -3.74
CA ASN A 46 -16.94 -7.84 -3.44
C ASN A 46 -17.53 -6.80 -2.49
N ILE A 47 -18.28 -5.87 -3.07
CA ILE A 47 -18.97 -4.83 -2.32
C ILE A 47 -20.36 -4.59 -2.89
N ASP A 48 -21.34 -4.51 -1.99
CA ASP A 48 -22.68 -4.04 -2.36
C ASP A 48 -22.60 -2.53 -2.70
N PRO A 49 -22.95 -2.11 -3.93
CA PRO A 49 -22.93 -0.70 -4.32
C PRO A 49 -23.87 0.17 -3.46
N ASN A 50 -24.87 -0.43 -2.81
CA ASN A 50 -25.79 0.25 -1.90
C ASN A 50 -25.34 0.26 -0.44
N SER A 51 -24.18 -0.33 -0.12
CA SER A 51 -23.57 -0.21 1.21
C SER A 51 -22.98 1.20 1.42
N GLU A 52 -22.70 1.56 2.67
CA GLU A 52 -21.98 2.81 2.98
C GLU A 52 -20.63 2.87 2.25
N ASN A 53 -19.84 1.81 2.36
CA ASN A 53 -18.56 1.69 1.67
C ASN A 53 -18.72 1.75 0.14
N GLY A 54 -19.79 1.16 -0.41
CA GLY A 54 -20.06 1.11 -1.85
C GLY A 54 -20.47 2.48 -2.41
N ARG A 55 -21.17 3.30 -1.62
CA ARG A 55 -21.48 4.68 -2.00
C ARG A 55 -20.31 5.64 -1.80
N ALA A 56 -19.43 5.35 -0.83
CA ALA A 56 -18.30 6.21 -0.49
C ALA A 56 -17.04 5.95 -1.34
N SER A 57 -16.97 4.83 -2.06
CA SER A 57 -15.85 4.44 -2.91
C SER A 57 -16.24 4.28 -4.38
N ASP A 58 -15.34 4.63 -5.27
CA ASP A 58 -15.43 4.43 -6.73
C ASP A 58 -14.19 3.72 -7.30
N SER A 59 -13.19 3.51 -6.45
CA SER A 59 -11.89 2.95 -6.80
C SER A 59 -11.33 2.15 -5.64
N TYR A 60 -10.23 1.44 -5.88
CA TYR A 60 -9.40 0.84 -4.84
C TYR A 60 -7.92 1.06 -5.14
N ARG A 61 -7.12 1.01 -4.09
CA ARG A 61 -5.65 1.04 -4.18
C ARG A 61 -5.11 -0.36 -3.95
N VAL A 62 -4.09 -0.74 -4.72
CA VAL A 62 -3.36 -2.01 -4.55
C VAL A 62 -2.01 -1.71 -3.94
N TYR A 63 -1.68 -2.40 -2.85
CA TYR A 63 -0.45 -2.24 -2.11
C TYR A 63 0.34 -3.54 -2.10
N LEU A 64 1.65 -3.38 -1.92
CA LEU A 64 2.49 -4.45 -1.44
C LEU A 64 2.46 -4.44 0.09
N ALA A 65 2.15 -5.59 0.68
CA ALA A 65 2.28 -5.80 2.10
C ALA A 65 3.43 -6.76 2.39
N GLN A 66 4.19 -6.46 3.44
CA GLN A 66 5.33 -7.27 3.88
C GLN A 66 5.25 -7.55 5.39
N THR A 67 5.97 -8.59 5.83
CA THR A 67 6.15 -8.90 7.24
C THR A 67 7.62 -8.73 7.63
N PRO A 68 8.03 -7.57 8.17
CA PRO A 68 9.37 -7.44 8.68
C PRO A 68 9.56 -8.26 9.97
N PRO A 69 10.80 -8.60 10.35
CA PRO A 69 11.08 -9.33 11.57
C PRO A 69 10.53 -8.61 12.81
N GLY A 70 9.83 -9.32 13.69
CA GLY A 70 9.40 -8.81 14.99
C GLY A 70 8.02 -8.14 15.03
N TRP A 71 7.33 -7.95 13.90
CA TRP A 71 5.99 -7.33 13.90
C TRP A 71 5.06 -7.87 12.79
N GLY A 72 3.83 -7.34 12.75
CA GLY A 72 2.74 -7.82 11.90
C GLY A 72 2.93 -7.53 10.40
N THR A 73 2.07 -8.15 9.59
CA THR A 73 2.01 -7.85 8.14
C THR A 73 1.24 -6.57 7.91
N GLY A 74 1.77 -5.68 7.07
CA GLY A 74 1.06 -4.45 6.69
C GLY A 74 1.51 -3.93 5.32
N PRO A 75 0.68 -3.09 4.67
CA PRO A 75 1.02 -2.39 3.43
C PRO A 75 2.16 -1.40 3.68
N VAL A 76 3.09 -1.31 2.74
CA VAL A 76 4.28 -0.45 2.85
C VAL A 76 4.48 0.49 1.68
N CYS A 77 3.93 0.14 0.52
CA CYS A 77 3.96 0.96 -0.69
C CYS A 77 2.80 0.56 -1.59
N TRP A 78 2.37 1.47 -2.46
CA TRP A 78 1.36 1.17 -3.45
C TRP A 78 1.98 0.64 -4.76
N LEU A 79 1.34 -0.37 -5.33
CA LEU A 79 1.65 -0.93 -6.66
C LEU A 79 0.76 -0.30 -7.73
N GLN A 80 -0.49 -0.01 -7.40
CA GLN A 80 -1.44 0.70 -8.24
C GLN A 80 -2.24 1.67 -7.39
N TYR A 81 -2.26 2.94 -7.79
CA TYR A 81 -2.74 4.03 -6.92
C TYR A 81 -4.28 4.16 -6.86
N LEU A 82 -4.94 4.16 -8.01
CA LEU A 82 -6.40 4.28 -8.14
C LEU A 82 -6.89 3.39 -9.29
N VAL A 83 -7.31 2.18 -8.96
CA VAL A 83 -7.93 1.24 -9.89
C VAL A 83 -9.45 1.44 -9.84
N PRO A 84 -10.16 1.62 -10.98
CA PRO A 84 -11.62 1.66 -10.99
C PRO A 84 -12.21 0.43 -10.30
N ARG A 85 -13.26 0.60 -9.50
CA ARG A 85 -13.80 -0.49 -8.69
C ARG A 85 -14.30 -1.70 -9.50
N ASP A 86 -14.78 -1.46 -10.70
CA ASP A 86 -15.26 -2.47 -11.65
C ASP A 86 -14.13 -3.13 -12.46
N GLU A 87 -12.93 -2.55 -12.46
CA GLU A 87 -11.75 -3.15 -13.06
C GLU A 87 -11.21 -4.28 -12.18
N THR A 88 -11.07 -5.45 -12.80
CA THR A 88 -10.66 -6.67 -12.08
C THR A 88 -9.30 -7.18 -12.51
N GLN A 89 -8.80 -6.79 -13.68
CA GLN A 89 -7.49 -7.17 -14.18
C GLN A 89 -6.51 -6.05 -13.87
N VAL A 90 -5.47 -6.36 -13.12
CA VAL A 90 -4.51 -5.36 -12.64
C VAL A 90 -3.10 -5.80 -12.96
N ASN A 91 -2.39 -5.01 -13.75
CA ASN A 91 -0.98 -5.21 -13.98
C ASN A 91 -0.18 -4.69 -12.79
N ILE A 92 0.62 -5.56 -12.16
CA ILE A 92 1.50 -5.19 -11.05
C ILE A 92 2.94 -5.56 -11.38
N THR A 93 3.89 -4.74 -10.94
CA THR A 93 5.33 -5.05 -10.99
C THR A 93 5.89 -4.78 -9.61
N ILE A 94 6.52 -5.78 -9.01
CA ILE A 94 7.10 -5.68 -7.66
C ILE A 94 8.62 -5.48 -7.83
N PRO A 95 9.17 -4.32 -7.47
CA PRO A 95 10.61 -4.06 -7.64
C PRO A 95 11.47 -5.01 -6.79
N PRO A 96 12.64 -5.46 -7.29
CA PRO A 96 13.54 -6.36 -6.55
C PRO A 96 14.01 -5.83 -5.19
N ASP A 97 14.20 -4.52 -5.08
CA ASP A 97 14.75 -3.82 -3.92
C ASP A 97 13.71 -3.53 -2.82
N VAL A 98 12.43 -3.83 -3.07
CA VAL A 98 11.33 -3.50 -2.17
C VAL A 98 11.41 -4.27 -0.85
N ALA A 99 11.99 -5.47 -0.83
CA ALA A 99 12.12 -6.31 0.35
C ALA A 99 13.32 -7.26 0.27
N PRO A 100 13.80 -7.78 1.40
CA PRO A 100 14.83 -8.83 1.40
C PRO A 100 14.35 -10.18 0.88
N LYS A 101 15.29 -11.00 0.44
CA LYS A 101 15.04 -12.39 0.06
C LYS A 101 14.37 -13.16 1.21
N GLY A 102 13.33 -13.93 0.88
CA GLY A 102 12.58 -14.74 1.85
C GLY A 102 11.58 -13.95 2.68
N THR A 103 11.39 -12.66 2.39
CA THR A 103 10.33 -11.86 3.01
C THR A 103 8.97 -12.41 2.64
N ARG A 104 8.07 -12.50 3.62
CA ARG A 104 6.67 -12.85 3.38
C ARG A 104 5.97 -11.65 2.75
N ILE A 105 5.49 -11.82 1.53
CA ILE A 105 4.80 -10.81 0.74
C ILE A 105 3.33 -11.20 0.56
N ARG A 106 2.48 -10.18 0.52
CA ARG A 106 1.07 -10.26 0.13
C ARG A 106 0.71 -9.05 -0.71
N LEU A 107 -0.30 -9.18 -1.55
CA LEU A 107 -1.02 -8.01 -2.02
C LEU A 107 -2.04 -7.61 -0.95
N SER A 108 -2.32 -6.32 -0.86
CA SER A 108 -3.46 -5.84 -0.09
C SER A 108 -4.21 -4.78 -0.86
N THR A 109 -5.50 -4.65 -0.60
CA THR A 109 -6.31 -3.58 -1.17
C THR A 109 -7.06 -2.81 -0.12
N CYS A 110 -7.40 -1.57 -0.47
CA CYS A 110 -8.30 -0.72 0.30
C CYS A 110 -9.19 0.05 -0.68
N LEU A 111 -10.50 0.06 -0.40
CA LEU A 111 -11.43 0.90 -1.14
C LEU A 111 -11.10 2.37 -0.93
N THR A 112 -11.14 3.15 -1.99
CA THR A 112 -10.70 4.53 -2.01
C THR A 112 -11.73 5.38 -2.72
N ASN A 113 -11.81 6.66 -2.33
CA ASN A 113 -12.55 7.67 -3.07
C ASN A 113 -11.58 8.41 -4.00
N SER A 114 -11.77 8.26 -5.31
CA SER A 114 -10.84 8.80 -6.31
C SER A 114 -10.76 10.33 -6.29
N LYS A 115 -11.81 11.02 -5.82
CA LYS A 115 -11.87 12.50 -5.80
C LYS A 115 -10.90 13.12 -4.79
N ASN A 116 -10.62 12.42 -3.69
CA ASN A 116 -9.76 12.94 -2.62
C ASN A 116 -8.65 11.96 -2.18
N GLY A 117 -8.56 10.79 -2.81
CA GLY A 117 -7.56 9.76 -2.51
C GLY A 117 -7.71 9.11 -1.13
N ARG A 118 -8.81 9.38 -0.41
CA ARG A 118 -9.02 8.93 0.96
C ARG A 118 -9.45 7.46 0.98
N ARG A 119 -8.82 6.70 1.88
CA ARG A 119 -9.23 5.33 2.23
C ARG A 119 -10.63 5.30 2.85
N VAL A 120 -11.48 4.43 2.33
CA VAL A 120 -12.85 4.18 2.78
C VAL A 120 -12.91 2.99 3.72
N THR A 121 -12.09 1.96 3.47
CA THR A 121 -12.04 0.75 4.28
C THR A 121 -10.68 0.53 4.95
N GLY A 122 -10.58 -0.52 5.77
CA GLY A 122 -9.29 -1.09 6.16
C GLY A 122 -8.60 -1.81 4.99
N PHE A 123 -7.59 -2.60 5.31
CA PHE A 123 -6.86 -3.40 4.32
C PHE A 123 -7.37 -4.83 4.29
N ASP A 124 -7.70 -5.29 3.09
CA ASP A 124 -7.89 -6.70 2.78
C ASP A 124 -6.59 -7.27 2.24
N TYR A 125 -6.28 -8.54 2.54
CA TYR A 125 -5.02 -9.16 2.16
C TYR A 125 -5.26 -10.40 1.30
N SER A 126 -4.40 -10.59 0.31
CA SER A 126 -4.35 -11.83 -0.46
C SER A 126 -3.86 -13.01 0.38
N GLY A 127 -3.94 -14.20 -0.22
CA GLY A 127 -3.12 -15.33 0.19
C GLY A 127 -1.62 -15.02 0.13
N ARG A 128 -0.81 -15.93 0.67
CA ARG A 128 0.66 -15.82 0.57
C ARG A 128 1.10 -16.15 -0.85
N THR A 129 2.14 -15.46 -1.30
CA THR A 129 2.87 -15.78 -2.52
C THR A 129 4.34 -16.01 -2.18
N ASP A 130 4.97 -16.93 -2.90
CA ASP A 130 6.42 -17.13 -2.88
C ASP A 130 7.05 -16.22 -3.94
N MET A 131 7.91 -15.31 -3.47
CA MET A 131 8.58 -14.33 -4.31
C MET A 131 10.08 -14.64 -4.42
N THR A 132 10.57 -14.73 -5.66
CA THR A 132 12.00 -14.83 -5.96
C THR A 132 12.53 -13.51 -6.53
N GLY A 133 13.85 -13.37 -6.69
CA GLY A 133 14.45 -12.16 -7.26
C GLY A 133 14.54 -10.93 -6.33
N LEU A 134 13.96 -11.00 -5.13
CA LEU A 134 14.10 -9.95 -4.11
C LEU A 134 15.55 -9.82 -3.62
N ASN A 135 16.06 -8.59 -3.58
CA ASN A 135 17.44 -8.26 -3.23
C ASN A 135 17.58 -7.05 -2.29
N GLY A 136 16.47 -6.55 -1.74
CA GLY A 136 16.50 -5.49 -0.73
C GLY A 136 17.16 -5.93 0.58
N THR A 137 17.36 -4.99 1.49
CA THR A 137 17.87 -5.23 2.85
C THR A 137 17.01 -4.47 3.84
N TRP A 138 16.69 -5.07 4.99
CA TRP A 138 15.97 -4.36 6.06
C TRP A 138 16.82 -3.17 6.55
N SER A 139 16.19 -2.02 6.72
CA SER A 139 16.79 -0.93 7.48
C SER A 139 16.79 -1.26 8.97
N GLN A 140 17.72 -0.67 9.74
CA GLN A 140 17.70 -0.81 11.20
C GLN A 140 16.38 -0.27 11.79
N ALA A 141 15.81 0.80 11.19
CA ALA A 141 14.51 1.33 11.58
C ALA A 141 13.39 0.28 11.48
N GLU A 142 13.32 -0.49 10.38
CA GLU A 142 12.32 -1.57 10.24
C GLU A 142 12.52 -2.70 11.25
N LEU A 143 13.78 -3.03 11.57
CA LEU A 143 14.12 -4.05 12.57
C LEU A 143 13.76 -3.60 13.99
N ASP A 144 13.81 -2.29 14.25
CA ASP A 144 13.39 -1.67 15.51
C ASP A 144 11.88 -1.33 15.54
N GLY A 145 11.12 -1.87 14.57
CA GLY A 145 9.66 -1.77 14.53
C GLY A 145 9.12 -0.41 14.05
N ARG A 146 9.93 0.35 13.30
CA ARG A 146 9.47 1.61 12.68
C ARG A 146 8.84 1.38 11.31
N ASN A 147 7.78 2.14 11.05
CA ASN A 147 7.25 2.30 9.71
C ASN A 147 8.24 3.13 8.88
N VAL A 148 8.40 2.72 7.61
CA VAL A 148 9.27 3.38 6.65
C VAL A 148 8.39 3.99 5.55
N GLY A 149 8.37 5.32 5.48
CA GLY A 149 7.50 6.07 4.57
C GLY A 149 6.01 5.99 4.94
N ASP A 150 5.17 6.35 3.97
CA ASP A 150 3.72 6.23 4.03
C ASP A 150 3.23 5.41 2.84
N GLN A 151 2.53 4.29 3.09
CA GLN A 151 2.02 3.40 2.05
C GLN A 151 1.05 4.08 1.08
N ASP A 152 0.40 5.17 1.50
CA ASP A 152 -0.54 5.94 0.68
C ASP A 152 0.18 6.96 -0.22
N GLU A 153 1.44 7.30 0.07
CA GLU A 153 2.22 8.27 -0.70
C GLU A 153 3.36 7.63 -1.50
N VAL A 154 3.93 6.53 -1.00
CA VAL A 154 5.13 5.90 -1.56
C VAL A 154 4.75 4.79 -2.54
N SER A 155 5.15 4.97 -3.80
CA SER A 155 5.07 3.90 -4.80
C SER A 155 6.09 2.81 -4.48
N CYS A 156 5.81 1.56 -4.85
CA CYS A 156 6.79 0.50 -4.64
C CYS A 156 8.08 0.72 -5.45
N SER A 157 8.00 1.43 -6.59
CA SER A 157 9.17 1.86 -7.36
C SER A 157 10.08 2.85 -6.61
N ALA A 158 9.53 3.61 -5.64
CA ALA A 158 10.27 4.55 -4.83
C ALA A 158 10.75 3.96 -3.49
N PHE A 159 10.26 2.78 -3.11
CA PHE A 159 10.39 2.27 -1.74
C PHE A 159 11.83 1.94 -1.34
N GLY A 160 12.68 1.48 -2.28
CA GLY A 160 14.11 1.30 -2.04
C GLY A 160 14.81 2.60 -1.64
N CYS A 161 14.57 3.68 -2.39
CA CYS A 161 15.07 5.03 -2.07
C CYS A 161 14.59 5.51 -0.70
N VAL A 162 13.29 5.31 -0.41
CA VAL A 162 12.71 5.64 0.90
C VAL A 162 13.45 4.88 1.99
N ARG A 163 13.65 3.58 1.85
CA ARG A 163 14.38 2.79 2.85
C ARG A 163 15.82 3.29 3.07
N ASP A 164 16.51 3.70 2.02
CA ASP A 164 17.87 4.23 2.13
C ASP A 164 17.93 5.56 2.89
N CYS A 165 16.89 6.41 2.80
CA CYS A 165 16.75 7.57 3.68
C CYS A 165 16.74 7.18 5.16
N TYR A 166 15.99 6.13 5.53
CA TYR A 166 15.94 5.66 6.91
C TYR A 166 17.27 5.04 7.34
N LYS A 167 17.96 4.29 6.47
CA LYS A 167 19.32 3.79 6.77
C LYS A 167 20.32 4.93 7.01
N GLN A 168 20.20 6.02 6.28
CA GLN A 168 21.11 7.16 6.39
C GLN A 168 20.92 7.90 7.72
N TYR A 169 19.66 8.20 8.08
CA TYR A 169 19.36 9.11 9.18
C TYR A 169 19.03 8.42 10.50
N TYR A 170 18.54 7.19 10.50
CA TYR A 170 18.22 6.49 11.75
C TYR A 170 19.48 6.03 12.49
N LYS A 171 19.60 6.39 13.76
CA LYS A 171 20.74 6.07 14.63
C LYS A 171 20.39 5.16 15.82
N GLY A 172 19.21 4.55 15.81
CA GLY A 172 18.72 3.66 16.87
C GLY A 172 17.91 4.37 17.95
N ASP A 173 17.97 5.71 18.03
CA ASP A 173 17.06 6.48 18.88
C ASP A 173 15.77 6.78 18.13
N LYS A 174 14.66 6.41 18.76
CA LYS A 174 13.32 6.55 18.22
C LYS A 174 12.79 7.97 18.44
N ASP A 175 13.27 8.69 19.45
CA ASP A 175 12.77 10.02 19.79
C ASP A 175 13.69 11.15 19.26
N ASP A 176 14.59 10.82 18.33
CA ASP A 176 15.48 11.77 17.67
C ASP A 176 14.71 12.61 16.62
N GLU A 177 14.40 13.85 16.99
CA GLU A 177 13.72 14.83 16.12
C GLU A 177 14.50 15.14 14.84
N GLU A 178 15.83 15.08 14.87
CA GLU A 178 16.66 15.34 13.69
C GLU A 178 16.52 14.19 12.68
N TYR A 179 16.48 12.95 13.16
CA TYR A 179 16.16 11.78 12.35
C TYR A 179 14.79 11.91 11.69
N ASP A 180 13.74 12.22 12.47
CA ASP A 180 12.38 12.29 11.93
C ASP A 180 12.30 13.35 10.82
N ARG A 181 12.86 14.55 11.05
CA ARG A 181 12.85 15.64 10.05
C ARG A 181 13.63 15.29 8.79
N LYS A 182 14.85 14.75 8.92
CA LYS A 182 15.72 14.46 7.77
C LYS A 182 15.24 13.25 6.97
N SER A 183 14.82 12.18 7.66
CA SER A 183 14.24 11.01 7.01
C SER A 183 12.96 11.41 6.27
N TYR A 184 12.09 12.23 6.89
CA TYR A 184 10.88 12.77 6.25
C TYR A 184 11.18 13.54 4.97
N ALA A 185 12.06 14.54 5.04
CA ALA A 185 12.43 15.34 3.87
C ALA A 185 13.00 14.48 2.73
N CYS A 186 13.85 13.51 3.08
CA CYS A 186 14.45 12.59 2.12
C CYS A 186 13.42 11.66 1.48
N TRP A 187 12.58 10.97 2.27
CA TRP A 187 11.63 10.02 1.68
C TRP A 187 10.53 10.72 0.89
N LYS A 188 10.13 11.94 1.27
CA LYS A 188 9.22 12.77 0.46
C LYS A 188 9.82 13.14 -0.90
N ALA A 189 11.14 13.36 -0.97
CA ALA A 189 11.82 13.55 -2.24
C ALA A 189 11.78 12.27 -3.09
N CYS A 190 12.09 11.10 -2.52
CA CYS A 190 11.94 9.82 -3.22
C CYS A 190 10.50 9.61 -3.75
N ALA A 191 9.50 9.84 -2.92
CA ALA A 191 8.09 9.65 -3.26
C ALA A 191 7.60 10.63 -4.34
N ARG A 192 8.26 11.79 -4.50
CA ARG A 192 7.99 12.75 -5.58
C ARG A 192 8.73 12.38 -6.86
N ASP A 193 10.02 12.10 -6.76
CA ASP A 193 10.93 11.97 -7.92
C ASP A 193 10.83 10.59 -8.59
N LEU A 194 10.47 9.56 -7.83
CA LEU A 194 10.30 8.18 -8.31
C LEU A 194 8.83 7.73 -8.31
N ASN A 195 7.91 8.69 -8.22
CA ASN A 195 6.49 8.42 -8.41
C ASN A 195 6.26 8.08 -9.89
N PRO A 196 5.76 6.88 -10.23
CA PRO A 196 5.21 6.71 -11.57
C PRO A 196 4.02 7.67 -11.66
N ALA A 197 4.14 8.71 -12.49
CA ALA A 197 3.15 9.75 -12.65
C ALA A 197 1.75 9.11 -12.67
N SER A 198 0.96 9.42 -11.64
CA SER A 198 -0.40 8.94 -11.36
C SER A 198 -1.01 8.19 -12.54
N ALA A 199 -1.06 6.86 -12.45
CA ALA A 199 -1.49 5.97 -13.52
C ALA A 199 -2.98 6.16 -13.88
N ALA A 200 -3.30 7.26 -14.53
CA ALA A 200 -4.31 7.27 -15.57
C ALA A 200 -3.66 6.58 -16.78
N SER A 201 -3.86 5.27 -16.88
CA SER A 201 -3.47 4.41 -18.02
C SER A 201 -1.96 4.36 -18.32
N LEU A 202 -1.30 3.28 -17.89
CA LEU A 202 -0.05 2.81 -18.52
C LEU A 202 -0.33 1.46 -19.17
N ASN A 203 -1.07 1.50 -20.28
CA ASN A 203 -0.86 0.51 -21.32
C ASN A 203 0.47 0.85 -22.01
N ALA A 204 1.40 -0.11 -21.91
CA ALA A 204 2.63 -0.22 -22.69
C ALA A 204 3.71 0.86 -22.47
N THR A 205 4.74 0.51 -21.71
CA THR A 205 6.12 0.62 -22.22
C THR A 205 7.05 -0.34 -21.45
N PRO A 206 7.91 -1.10 -22.14
CA PRO A 206 8.85 -2.02 -21.51
C PRO A 206 9.97 -1.27 -20.77
N VAL A 207 10.32 -1.77 -19.59
CA VAL A 207 11.27 -1.25 -18.58
C VAL A 207 12.73 -1.09 -19.09
N LYS A 208 13.02 -1.29 -20.38
CA LYS A 208 14.40 -1.26 -20.91
C LYS A 208 15.01 0.14 -21.08
N SER A 209 14.26 1.23 -20.89
CA SER A 209 14.78 2.59 -21.11
C SER A 209 15.10 3.41 -19.86
N ILE A 210 14.89 2.90 -18.64
CA ILE A 210 15.13 3.68 -17.40
C ILE A 210 16.60 3.63 -16.95
N LEU A 211 17.40 2.67 -17.46
CA LEU A 211 18.84 2.57 -17.16
C LEU A 211 19.69 3.70 -17.78
N GLY A 212 19.11 4.57 -18.64
CA GLY A 212 19.81 5.71 -19.26
C GLY A 212 19.79 7.02 -18.46
N LEU A 213 18.95 7.14 -17.43
CA LEU A 213 18.80 8.38 -16.63
C LEU A 213 19.41 8.28 -15.22
N GLY A 214 19.72 7.06 -14.76
CA GLY A 214 20.29 6.80 -13.44
C GLY A 214 21.75 7.25 -13.23
N VAL A 215 22.42 7.75 -14.27
CA VAL A 215 23.83 8.19 -14.17
C VAL A 215 23.97 9.71 -14.02
N VAL A 216 22.92 10.51 -14.30
CA VAL A 216 23.05 11.98 -14.28
C VAL A 216 22.59 12.60 -12.96
N VAL A 217 21.68 11.97 -12.21
CA VAL A 217 21.17 12.55 -10.94
C VAL A 217 22.08 12.24 -9.74
N GLY A 218 22.88 11.18 -9.81
CA GLY A 218 23.81 10.78 -8.74
C GLY A 218 25.01 11.73 -8.53
N PHE A 219 25.27 12.67 -9.44
CA PHE A 219 26.40 13.60 -9.33
C PHE A 219 26.01 15.03 -8.91
N LEU A 220 24.73 15.42 -8.94
CA LEU A 220 24.35 16.80 -8.63
C LEU A 220 24.14 17.10 -7.14
N HIS A 221 24.03 16.08 -6.27
CA HIS A 221 23.84 16.29 -4.82
C HIS A 221 25.13 16.19 -3.99
N LEU A 222 26.28 15.93 -4.62
CA LEU A 222 27.58 15.88 -3.94
C LEU A 222 28.40 17.19 -4.04
N ILE A 223 27.94 18.21 -4.77
CA ILE A 223 28.68 19.47 -4.96
C ILE A 223 28.19 20.61 -4.06
N VAL A 224 26.99 20.51 -3.47
CA VAL A 224 26.43 21.58 -2.60
C VAL A 224 26.82 21.41 -1.12
N GLY A 225 27.53 20.34 -0.75
CA GLY A 225 28.02 20.10 0.61
C GLY A 225 29.51 20.41 0.83
N ALA A 226 30.21 20.99 -0.14
CA ALA A 226 31.65 21.23 -0.10
C ALA A 226 32.07 22.66 -0.46
N LEU A 227 31.20 23.65 -0.22
CA LEU A 227 31.52 25.09 -0.23
C LEU A 227 30.97 25.75 1.04
#